data_AF-A0A438CE07-F1
#
_entry.id   AF-A0A438CE07-F1
#
_cell.length_a   1.000
_cell.length_b   1.000
_cell.length_c   1.000
_cell.angle_alpha   90.00
_cell.angle_beta   90.00
_cell.angle_gamma   90.00
#
_symmetry.space_group_name_H-M   'P 1'
#
loop_
_entity.id
_entity.type
_entity.pdbx_description
1 polymer ?
#
loop_
_entity_poly.entity_id
_entity_poly.type
_entity_poly.pdbx_seq_one_letter_code
_entity_poly.pdbx_strand_id
1 'polypeptide(L)' 'MREASKESRSRVIANRLMNANHANFIFIPYNPGYHWVLVALDTRTMIAYYLDSLQDQPSDDLKEIVNM' A
#
# COMPACT_ATOMS: atom_id res chain seq x y z
N MET A 1 3.78 16.63 -21.01
CA MET A 1 2.66 16.05 -20.24
C MET A 1 2.91 16.39 -18.78
N ARG A 2 2.08 17.20 -18.12
CA ARG A 2 2.31 17.54 -16.69
C ARG A 2 2.08 16.27 -15.86
N GLU A 3 3.05 15.88 -15.04
CA GLU A 3 2.86 14.80 -14.07
C GLU A 3 1.73 15.16 -13.10
N ALA A 4 0.85 14.20 -12.83
CA ALA A 4 -0.20 14.36 -11.84
C ALA A 4 0.42 14.44 -10.44
N SER A 5 -0.07 15.36 -9.59
CA SER A 5 0.39 15.50 -8.21
C SER A 5 0.21 14.19 -7.44
N LYS A 6 0.99 13.99 -6.36
CA LYS A 6 0.84 12.84 -5.44
C LYS A 6 -0.62 12.71 -4.99
N GLU A 7 -1.22 13.82 -4.58
CA GLU A 7 -2.61 13.88 -4.13
C GLU A 7 -3.61 13.43 -5.21
N SER A 8 -3.46 13.90 -6.45
CA SER A 8 -4.34 13.52 -7.57
C SER A 8 -4.26 12.02 -7.84
N ARG A 9 -3.05 11.45 -7.84
CA ARG A 9 -2.83 10.01 -7.99
C ARG A 9 -3.43 9.21 -6.84
N SER A 10 -3.19 9.62 -5.60
CA SER A 10 -3.76 8.98 -4.40
C SER A 10 -5.28 8.95 -4.43
N ARG A 11 -5.92 10.06 -4.86
CA ARG A 11 -7.38 10.16 -4.94
C ARG A 11 -7.99 9.19 -5.95
N VAL A 12 -7.32 8.98 -7.09
CA VAL A 12 -7.77 8.00 -8.10
C VAL A 12 -7.73 6.58 -7.52
N ILE A 13 -6.67 6.22 -6.80
CA ILE A 13 -6.54 4.90 -6.15
C ILE A 13 -7.61 4.74 -5.07
N ALA A 14 -7.76 5.73 -4.19
CA ALA A 14 -8.76 5.70 -3.12
C ALA A 14 -10.18 5.53 -3.68
N ASN A 15 -10.55 6.28 -4.72
CA ASN A 15 -11.86 6.14 -5.35
C ASN A 15 -12.08 4.76 -5.96
N ARG A 16 -11.05 4.14 -6.54
CA ARG A 16 -11.15 2.77 -7.06
C ARG A 16 -11.33 1.75 -5.94
N LEU A 17 -10.62 1.92 -4.82
CA LEU A 17 -10.72 1.04 -3.65
C LEU A 17 -12.08 1.18 -2.96
N MET A 18 -12.61 2.40 -2.80
CA MET A 18 -13.96 2.62 -2.25
C MET A 18 -15.05 1.97 -3.10
N ASN A 19 -14.86 1.91 -4.42
CA ASN A 19 -15.81 1.27 -5.34
C ASN A 19 -15.55 -0.23 -5.53
N ALA A 20 -14.41 -0.76 -5.05
CA ALA A 20 -14.10 -2.18 -5.08
C ALA A 20 -14.88 -2.87 -3.96
N ASN A 21 -16.15 -3.18 -4.24
CA ASN A 21 -17.06 -3.78 -3.27
C ASN A 21 -16.44 -5.05 -2.63
N HIS A 22 -16.42 -5.11 -1.30
CA HIS A 22 -16.24 -6.33 -0.50
C HIS A 22 -14.83 -6.96 -0.57
N ALA A 23 -13.79 -6.17 -0.85
CA ALA A 23 -12.42 -6.66 -0.76
C ALA A 23 -12.02 -6.86 0.71
N ASN A 24 -11.96 -8.11 1.16
CA ASN A 24 -11.43 -8.50 2.47
C ASN A 24 -9.94 -8.14 2.65
N PHE A 25 -9.20 -8.13 1.54
CA PHE A 25 -7.79 -7.78 1.50
C PHE A 25 -7.50 -6.83 0.36
N ILE A 26 -6.65 -5.84 0.62
CA ILE A 26 -6.05 -4.98 -0.39
C ILE A 26 -4.56 -5.32 -0.48
N PHE A 27 -4.11 -5.68 -1.67
CA PHE A 27 -2.71 -6.01 -1.95
C PHE A 27 -2.00 -4.81 -2.58
N ILE A 28 -0.94 -4.35 -1.93
CA ILE A 28 -0.18 -3.15 -2.32
C ILE A 28 1.26 -3.58 -2.60
N PRO A 29 1.62 -3.84 -3.87
CA PRO A 29 3.02 -4.01 -4.23
C PRO A 29 3.73 -2.67 -4.05
N TYR A 30 4.85 -2.67 -3.31
CA TYR A 30 5.64 -1.49 -3.04
C TYR A 30 7.10 -1.75 -3.42
N ASN A 31 7.73 -0.76 -4.06
CA ASN A 31 9.14 -0.80 -4.38
C ASN A 31 9.80 0.50 -3.89
N PRO A 32 10.54 0.46 -2.76
CA PRO A 32 11.30 1.60 -2.27
C PRO A 32 12.53 1.93 -3.15
N GLY A 33 12.81 1.15 -4.19
CA GLY A 33 13.79 1.45 -5.23
C GLY A 33 14.42 0.18 -5.83
N TYR A 34 14.87 -0.74 -4.97
CA TYR A 34 15.63 -1.92 -5.37
C TYR A 34 14.85 -3.23 -5.31
N HIS A 35 13.98 -3.38 -4.30
CA HIS A 35 13.36 -4.65 -3.94
C HIS A 35 11.84 -4.52 -3.87
N TRP A 36 11.11 -5.48 -4.45
CA TRP A 36 9.64 -5.50 -4.37
C TRP A 36 9.19 -6.19 -3.10
N VAL A 37 8.37 -5.49 -2.34
CA VAL A 37 7.70 -5.99 -1.14
C VAL A 37 6.19 -5.92 -1.35
N LEU A 38 5.45 -6.69 -0.56
CA LEU A 38 3.99 -6.71 -0.62
C LEU A 38 3.42 -6.33 0.74
N VAL A 39 2.55 -5.31 0.76
CA VAL A 39 1.69 -5.03 1.92
C VAL A 39 0.32 -5.61 1.66
N ALA A 40 -0.16 -6.47 2.56
CA ALA A 40 -1.53 -6.96 2.54
C ALA A 40 -2.32 -6.29 3.67
N LEU A 41 -3.30 -5.46 3.34
CA LEU A 41 -4.19 -4.82 4.30
C LEU A 41 -5.47 -5.65 4.43
N ASP A 42 -5.70 -6.24 5.60
CA ASP A 42 -7.00 -6.81 5.96
C ASP A 42 -7.96 -5.66 6.28
N THR A 43 -8.94 -5.43 5.42
CA THR A 43 -9.86 -4.30 5.55
C THR A 43 -10.90 -4.48 6.67
N ARG A 44 -11.04 -5.70 7.21
CA ARG A 44 -11.98 -5.99 8.30
C ARG A 44 -11.34 -5.72 9.65
N THR A 45 -10.07 -6.07 9.80
CA THR A 45 -9.32 -5.91 11.06
C THR A 45 -8.44 -4.66 11.05
N MET A 46 -8.25 -4.03 9.89
CA MET A 46 -7.33 -2.91 9.67
C MET A 46 -5.88 -3.25 10.02
N ILE A 47 -5.50 -4.53 9.92
CA ILE A 47 -4.12 -5.00 10.11
C ILE A 47 -3.41 -5.01 8.77
N ALA A 48 -2.21 -4.41 8.73
CA ALA A 48 -1.29 -4.50 7.61
C ALA A 48 -0.23 -5.57 7.85
N TYR A 49 -0.10 -6.50 6.91
CA TYR A 49 0.96 -7.51 6.90
C TYR A 49 2.05 -7.08 5.93
N TYR A 50 3.28 -7.01 6.42
CA TYR A 50 4.47 -6.78 5.60
C TYR A 50 5.04 -8.13 5.16
N LEU A 51 5.12 -8.33 3.85
CA LEU A 51 5.62 -9.55 3.22
C LEU A 51 6.86 -9.23 2.40
N ASP A 52 7.99 -9.75 2.87
CA ASP A 52 9.30 -9.53 2.27
C ASP A 52 10.06 -10.86 2.14
N SER A 53 10.38 -11.23 0.90
CA SER A 53 11.13 -12.45 0.61
C SER A 53 12.59 -12.42 1.10
N LEU A 54 13.15 -11.22 1.32
CA LEU A 54 14.49 -11.03 1.86
C LEU A 54 14.49 -10.96 3.39
N GLN A 55 13.31 -10.93 4.02
CA GLN A 55 13.13 -10.84 5.47
C GLN A 55 13.75 -9.57 6.09
N ASP A 56 13.86 -8.49 5.31
CA ASP A 56 14.29 -7.20 5.81
C ASP A 56 13.16 -6.52 6.61
N GLN A 57 13.52 -5.45 7.32
CA GLN A 57 12.53 -4.63 8.02
C GLN A 57 11.84 -3.66 7.03
N PRO A 58 10.57 -3.29 7.27
CA PRO A 58 9.89 -2.29 6.45
C PRO A 58 10.66 -0.96 6.43
N SER A 59 10.61 -0.26 5.29
CA SER A 59 11.12 1.11 5.20
C SER A 59 10.33 2.08 6.08
N ASP A 60 10.95 3.19 6.51
CA ASP A 60 10.28 4.17 7.37
C ASP A 60 9.03 4.78 6.72
N ASP A 61 9.07 5.00 5.40
CA ASP A 61 7.90 5.42 4.61
C ASP A 61 6.71 4.46 4.77
N LEU A 62 6.96 3.13 4.81
CA LEU A 62 5.90 2.15 4.98
C LEU A 62 5.39 2.16 6.41
N LYS A 63 6.27 2.26 7.41
CA LYS A 63 5.87 2.33 8.82
C LYS A 63 4.94 3.53 9.08
N GLU A 64 5.23 4.68 8.49
CA GLU A 64 4.37 5.86 8.57
C GLU A 64 2.99 5.61 7.92
N ILE A 65 2.95 4.91 6.78
CA ILE A 65 1.69 4.58 6.09
C ILE A 65 0.84 3.57 6.86
N VAL A 66 1.47 2.55 7.46
CA VAL A 66 0.77 1.48 8.19
C VAL A 66 0.60 1.77 9.68
N ASN A 67 1.04 2.95 10.14
CA ASN A 67 1.00 3.38 11.54
C ASN A 67 1.65 2.34 12.50
N MET A 68 2.79 1.78 12.08
CA MET A 68 3.63 0.86 12.87
C MET A 68 4.53 1.59 13.86
#